data_AF-A0A1I5C1D5-F1
#
_entry.id   AF-A0A1I5C1D5-F1
#
_cell.length_a   1.000
_cell.length_b   1.000
_cell.length_c   1.000
_cell.angle_alpha   90.00
_cell.angle_beta   90.00
_cell.angle_gamma   90.00
#
_symmetry.space_group_name_H-M   'P 1'
#
loop_
_entity.id
_entity.type
_entity.pdbx_description
1 polymer ?
#
loop_
_entity_poly.entity_id
_entity_poly.type
_entity_poly.pdbx_seq_one_letter_code
_entity_poly.pdbx_strand_id
1 'polypeptide(L)'
;MKDKEKAQDIATQRAMLIAPLLSHGLDRGEARLIKERICRETGLSERTIRRYLSDYQKKGFNGLIPKSKSSESSRVISPEILDEAIRLRKEVPSRSVSEIIRILEWDGLVSPGSIKRSTLQENLQEKGFSGKHMAIYHNSGQLATRR
;
A
#
# COMPACT_ATOMS: atom_id res chain seq x y z
N MET A 1 4.63 8.25 8.67
CA MET A 1 4.97 8.06 10.10
C MET A 1 3.80 7.47 10.89
N LYS A 2 2.56 7.95 10.70
CA LYS A 2 1.34 7.42 11.35
C LYS A 2 1.11 5.90 11.19
N ASP A 3 1.53 5.29 10.08
CA ASP A 3 1.31 3.85 9.87
C ASP A 3 2.26 2.96 10.68
N LYS A 4 3.46 3.48 11.01
CA LYS A 4 4.43 2.76 11.85
C LYS A 4 3.98 2.73 13.31
N GLU A 5 3.49 3.86 13.80
CA GLU A 5 2.94 4.01 15.16
C GLU A 5 1.73 3.09 15.37
N LYS A 6 0.75 3.13 14.44
CA LYS A 6 -0.39 2.20 14.46
C LYS A 6 0.03 0.73 14.40
N ALA A 7 1.06 0.39 13.63
CA ALA A 7 1.57 -0.97 13.56
C ALA A 7 2.19 -1.42 14.89
N GLN A 8 2.89 -0.51 15.58
CA GLN A 8 3.42 -0.75 16.92
C GLN A 8 2.30 -0.91 17.95
N ASP A 9 1.25 -0.09 17.91
CA ASP A 9 0.08 -0.21 18.79
C ASP A 9 -0.64 -1.56 18.61
N ILE A 10 -0.76 -2.02 17.37
CA ILE A 10 -1.32 -3.36 17.10
C ILE A 10 -0.41 -4.45 17.66
N ALA A 11 0.90 -4.27 17.60
CA ALA A 11 1.86 -5.24 18.14
C ALA A 11 1.82 -5.28 19.67
N THR A 12 1.68 -4.13 20.35
CA THR A 12 1.52 -4.08 21.81
C THR A 12 0.23 -4.74 22.25
N GLN A 13 -0.90 -4.48 21.58
CA GLN A 13 -2.17 -5.17 21.84
C GLN A 13 -2.04 -6.69 21.70
N ARG A 14 -1.37 -7.17 20.64
CA ARG A 14 -1.11 -8.61 20.45
C ARG A 14 -0.22 -9.19 21.53
N ALA A 15 0.80 -8.45 21.98
CA ALA A 15 1.71 -8.89 23.04
C ALA A 15 0.98 -9.02 24.38
N MET A 16 0.13 -8.04 24.73
CA MET A 16 -0.71 -8.10 25.93
C MET A 16 -1.66 -9.30 25.91
N LEU A 17 -2.22 -9.60 24.74
CA LEU A 17 -3.12 -10.74 24.56
C LEU A 17 -2.43 -12.08 24.82
N ILE A 18 -1.18 -12.26 24.35
CA ILE A 18 -0.44 -13.53 24.56
C ILE A 18 0.35 -13.57 25.87
N ALA A 19 0.51 -12.45 26.58
CA ALA A 19 1.28 -12.38 27.82
C ALA A 19 0.90 -13.45 28.87
N PRO A 20 -0.40 -13.76 29.10
CA PRO A 20 -0.80 -14.82 30.03
C PRO A 20 -0.34 -16.24 29.62
N LEU A 21 0.01 -16.45 28.35
CA LEU A 21 0.50 -17.73 27.81
C LEU A 21 2.03 -17.84 27.81
N LEU A 22 2.74 -16.76 28.17
CA LEU A 22 4.19 -16.71 28.22
C LEU A 22 4.74 -16.90 29.65
N SER A 23 3.88 -17.11 30.64
CA SER A 23 4.32 -17.40 32.01
C SER A 23 5.08 -18.72 32.08
N HIS A 24 6.14 -18.73 32.88
CA HIS A 24 6.98 -19.91 33.08
C HIS A 24 6.24 -20.93 33.95
N GLY A 25 6.31 -22.21 33.60
CA GLY A 25 5.70 -23.30 34.38
C GLY A 25 4.23 -23.60 34.06
N LEU A 26 3.69 -23.07 32.97
CA LEU A 26 2.30 -23.30 32.56
C LEU A 26 2.07 -24.76 32.14
N ASP A 27 1.10 -25.44 32.77
CA ASP A 27 0.71 -26.80 32.35
C ASP A 27 -0.13 -26.76 31.05
N ARG A 28 -0.17 -27.88 30.32
CA ARG A 28 -0.96 -28.04 29.09
C ARG A 28 -2.45 -27.78 29.31
N GLY A 29 -3.00 -28.16 30.47
CA GLY A 29 -4.40 -27.91 30.83
C GLY A 29 -4.69 -26.43 31.03
N GLU A 30 -3.85 -25.75 31.81
CA GLU A 30 -3.96 -24.31 32.07
C GLU A 30 -3.79 -23.48 30.80
N ALA A 31 -2.83 -23.84 29.96
CA ALA A 31 -2.62 -23.24 28.63
C ALA A 31 -3.88 -23.32 27.76
N ARG A 32 -4.61 -24.43 27.84
CA ARG A 32 -5.85 -24.63 27.10
C ARG A 32 -6.96 -23.71 27.61
N LEU A 33 -7.17 -23.66 28.92
CA LEU A 33 -8.18 -22.79 29.54
C LEU A 33 -7.93 -21.32 29.24
N ILE A 34 -6.66 -20.87 29.33
CA ILE A 34 -6.28 -19.50 29.01
C ILE A 34 -6.55 -19.19 27.54
N LYS A 35 -6.22 -20.11 26.61
CA LYS A 35 -6.54 -19.93 25.18
C LYS A 35 -8.03 -19.85 24.92
N GLU A 36 -8.83 -20.74 25.52
CA GLU A 36 -10.29 -20.73 25.37
C GLU A 36 -10.91 -19.43 25.89
N ARG A 37 -10.41 -18.93 27.03
CA ARG A 37 -10.80 -17.62 27.58
C ARG A 37 -10.48 -16.47 26.63
N ILE A 38 -9.24 -16.40 26.13
CA ILE A 38 -8.82 -15.36 25.19
C ILE A 38 -9.67 -15.42 23.90
N CYS A 39 -9.94 -16.63 23.37
CA CYS A 39 -10.82 -16.79 22.21
C CYS A 39 -12.22 -16.23 22.44
N ARG A 40 -12.80 -16.47 23.63
CA ARG A 40 -14.13 -15.98 24.00
C ARG A 40 -14.15 -14.47 24.17
N GLU A 41 -13.16 -13.90 24.85
CA GLU A 41 -13.09 -12.46 25.15
C GLU A 41 -12.80 -11.62 23.90
N THR A 42 -11.98 -12.13 22.98
CA THR A 42 -11.51 -11.36 21.81
C THR A 42 -12.21 -11.73 20.50
N GLY A 43 -12.95 -12.83 20.46
CA GLY A 43 -13.54 -13.39 19.24
C GLY A 43 -12.50 -13.97 18.26
N LEU A 44 -11.23 -14.04 18.64
CA LEU A 44 -10.17 -14.59 17.79
C LEU A 44 -10.14 -16.11 17.84
N SER A 45 -9.82 -16.73 16.70
CA SER A 45 -9.65 -18.18 16.64
C SER A 45 -8.37 -18.65 17.34
N GLU A 46 -8.38 -19.87 17.87
CA GLU A 46 -7.21 -20.46 18.53
C GLU A 46 -5.98 -20.51 17.60
N ARG A 47 -6.20 -20.73 16.30
CA ARG A 47 -5.15 -20.68 15.27
C ARG A 47 -4.41 -19.34 15.25
N THR A 48 -5.15 -18.23 15.41
CA THR A 48 -4.56 -16.88 15.44
C THR A 48 -3.70 -16.68 16.68
N ILE A 49 -4.17 -17.13 17.85
CA ILE A 49 -3.41 -17.04 19.10
C ILE A 49 -2.12 -17.87 19.01
N ARG A 50 -2.22 -19.12 18.53
CA ARG A 50 -1.04 -19.99 18.31
C ARG A 50 -0.03 -19.37 17.34
N ARG A 51 -0.50 -18.73 16.27
CA ARG A 51 0.36 -18.02 15.32
C ARG A 51 1.12 -16.88 16.01
N TYR A 52 0.42 -16.00 16.73
CA TYR A 52 1.06 -14.90 17.47
C TYR A 52 2.08 -15.40 18.48
N LEU A 53 1.76 -16.44 19.23
CA LEU A 53 2.68 -17.04 20.20
C LEU A 53 3.93 -17.62 19.50
N SER A 54 3.75 -18.32 18.38
CA SER A 54 4.85 -18.87 17.59
C SER A 54 5.73 -17.77 16.98
N ASP A 55 5.12 -16.71 16.46
CA ASP A 55 5.84 -15.57 15.88
C ASP A 55 6.62 -14.81 16.95
N TYR A 56 6.04 -14.65 18.14
CA TYR A 56 6.71 -14.02 19.28
C TYR A 56 7.89 -14.86 19.80
N GLN A 57 7.74 -16.18 19.92
CA GLN A 57 8.84 -17.06 20.33
C GLN A 57 10.01 -17.04 19.35
N LYS A 58 9.73 -16.93 18.03
CA LYS A 58 10.78 -16.95 16.99
C LYS A 58 11.45 -15.60 16.75
N LYS A 59 10.69 -14.50 16.87
CA LYS A 59 11.12 -13.17 16.41
C LYS A 59 10.92 -12.08 17.46
N GLY A 60 10.50 -12.43 18.67
CA GLY A 60 10.14 -11.49 19.73
C GLY A 60 8.99 -10.56 19.32
N PHE A 61 9.01 -9.35 19.86
CA PHE A 61 8.00 -8.32 19.58
C PHE A 61 7.86 -8.00 18.07
N ASN A 62 8.98 -8.05 17.32
CA ASN A 62 8.97 -7.80 15.87
C ASN A 62 8.10 -8.79 15.09
N GLY A 63 7.90 -10.01 15.62
CA GLY A 63 7.01 -11.01 15.02
C GLY A 63 5.53 -10.64 15.12
N LEU A 64 5.16 -9.79 16.06
CA LEU A 64 3.77 -9.35 16.27
C LEU A 64 3.42 -8.10 15.48
N ILE A 65 4.41 -7.36 14.97
CA ILE A 65 4.19 -6.20 14.13
C ILE A 65 3.45 -6.66 12.87
N PRO A 66 2.24 -6.12 12.57
CA PRO A 66 1.55 -6.46 11.35
C PRO A 66 2.46 -6.08 10.18
N LYS A 67 2.70 -7.04 9.29
CA LYS A 67 3.33 -6.74 8.02
C LYS A 67 2.44 -5.73 7.32
N SER A 68 2.92 -4.50 7.14
CA SER A 68 2.29 -3.59 6.20
C SER A 68 2.22 -4.34 4.87
N LYS A 69 1.07 -4.27 4.19
CA LYS A 69 1.10 -4.46 2.74
C LYS A 69 2.09 -3.42 2.26
N SER A 70 3.27 -3.86 1.82
CA SER A 70 4.19 -2.98 1.15
C SER A 70 3.38 -2.38 0.00
N SER A 71 3.09 -1.09 0.12
CA SER A 71 2.61 -0.29 -0.99
C SER A 71 3.69 -0.17 -2.08
N GLU A 72 4.79 -0.93 -2.00
CA GLU A 72 5.50 -1.49 -3.17
C GLU A 72 4.65 -2.55 -3.90
N SER A 73 3.33 -2.42 -3.97
CA SER A 73 2.61 -2.99 -5.11
C SER A 73 3.05 -2.21 -6.34
N SER A 74 4.19 -2.64 -6.89
CA SER A 74 4.52 -2.56 -8.30
C SER A 74 4.45 -1.15 -8.88
N ARG A 75 5.51 -0.35 -8.66
CA ARG A 75 5.91 0.63 -9.69
C ARG A 75 6.36 -0.20 -10.91
N VAL A 76 5.40 -0.71 -11.69
CA VAL A 76 5.63 -1.50 -12.91
C VAL A 76 6.31 -0.63 -13.98
N ILE A 77 6.15 0.69 -13.85
CA ILE A 77 6.63 1.67 -14.80
C ILE A 77 7.98 2.20 -14.31
N SER A 78 9.02 2.05 -15.14
CA SER A 78 10.32 2.66 -14.91
C SER A 78 10.16 4.18 -14.71
N PRO A 79 10.90 4.82 -13.79
CA PRO A 79 10.84 6.28 -13.60
C PRO A 79 11.06 7.03 -14.91
N GLU A 80 11.93 6.53 -15.79
CA GLU A 80 12.21 7.14 -17.11
C GLU A 80 10.97 7.19 -18.01
N ILE A 81 10.21 6.09 -18.07
CA ILE A 81 8.97 6.01 -18.85
C ILE A 81 7.91 6.95 -18.27
N LEU A 82 7.86 7.06 -16.94
CA LEU A 82 6.93 7.97 -16.28
C LEU A 82 7.27 9.44 -16.55
N ASP A 83 8.55 9.80 -16.53
CA ASP A 83 9.01 11.16 -16.84
C ASP A 83 8.69 11.54 -18.29
N GLU A 84 8.86 10.60 -19.24
CA GLU A 84 8.46 10.83 -20.63
C GLU A 84 6.94 10.97 -20.78
N ALA A 85 6.16 10.14 -20.09
CA ALA A 85 4.69 10.26 -20.06
C ALA A 85 4.24 11.64 -19.51
N ILE A 86 4.95 12.16 -18.51
CA ILE A 86 4.71 13.50 -17.96
C ILE A 86 5.08 14.58 -18.97
N ARG A 87 6.21 14.44 -19.68
CA ARG A 87 6.61 15.37 -20.74
C ARG A 87 5.55 15.46 -21.83
N LEU A 88 5.13 14.31 -22.37
CA LEU A 88 4.06 14.21 -23.36
C LEU A 88 2.76 14.85 -22.86
N ARG A 89 2.42 14.70 -21.58
CA ARG A 89 1.23 15.32 -21.00
C ARG A 89 1.36 16.84 -20.88
N LYS A 90 2.53 17.36 -20.55
CA LYS A 90 2.77 18.81 -20.41
C LYS A 90 2.71 19.53 -21.75
N GLU A 91 3.25 18.92 -22.80
CA GLU A 91 3.20 19.48 -24.16
C GLU A 91 1.75 19.67 -24.64
N VAL A 92 0.91 18.65 -24.41
CA VAL A 92 -0.50 18.70 -24.80
C VAL A 92 -1.36 18.20 -23.63
N PRO A 93 -1.87 19.11 -22.79
CA PRO A 93 -2.65 18.77 -21.59
C PRO A 93 -3.91 17.93 -21.87
N SER A 94 -4.48 18.09 -23.08
CA SER A 94 -5.66 17.38 -23.56
C SER A 94 -5.41 15.92 -23.99
N ARG A 95 -4.14 15.50 -24.18
CA ARG A 95 -3.79 14.12 -24.58
C ARG A 95 -4.40 13.11 -23.61
N SER A 96 -5.02 12.06 -24.12
CA SER A 96 -5.55 10.98 -23.30
C SER A 96 -4.42 10.06 -22.80
N VAL A 97 -4.67 9.33 -21.69
CA VAL A 97 -3.69 8.34 -21.19
C VAL A 97 -3.44 7.23 -22.22
N SER A 98 -4.47 6.85 -22.99
CA SER A 98 -4.34 5.84 -24.04
C SER A 98 -3.46 6.32 -25.20
N GLU A 99 -3.54 7.60 -25.57
CA GLU A 99 -2.64 8.19 -26.59
C GLU A 99 -1.20 8.27 -26.09
N ILE A 100 -0.99 8.65 -24.83
CA ILE A 100 0.36 8.65 -24.23
C ILE A 100 0.97 7.25 -24.30
N ILE A 101 0.20 6.20 -23.97
CA ILE A 101 0.67 4.81 -24.10
C ILE A 101 1.06 4.49 -25.55
N ARG A 102 0.21 4.85 -26.53
CA ARG A 102 0.51 4.61 -27.94
C ARG A 102 1.78 5.30 -28.41
N ILE A 103 2.01 6.54 -27.98
CA ILE A 103 3.24 7.28 -28.33
C ILE A 103 4.45 6.57 -27.74
N LEU A 104 4.40 6.20 -26.45
CA LEU A 104 5.47 5.46 -25.79
C LEU A 104 5.75 4.09 -26.45
N GLU A 105 4.71 3.43 -26.97
CA GLU A 105 4.85 2.19 -27.74
C GLU A 105 5.46 2.44 -29.12
N TRP A 106 5.09 3.52 -29.81
CA TRP A 106 5.64 3.90 -31.11
C TRP A 106 7.11 4.34 -31.03
N ASP A 107 7.48 5.04 -29.97
CA ASP A 107 8.87 5.46 -29.71
C ASP A 107 9.76 4.28 -29.29
N GLY A 108 9.20 3.08 -29.12
CA GLY A 108 9.93 1.87 -28.72
C GLY A 108 10.40 1.89 -27.26
N LEU A 109 9.96 2.87 -26.46
CA LEU A 109 10.27 2.97 -25.03
C LEU A 109 9.59 1.87 -24.22
N VAL A 110 8.47 1.35 -24.73
CA VAL A 110 7.64 0.38 -24.03
C VAL A 110 7.09 -0.65 -25.02
N SER A 111 7.11 -1.94 -24.67
CA SER A 111 6.51 -2.98 -25.51
C SER A 111 4.98 -2.86 -25.58
N PRO A 112 4.34 -3.13 -26.73
CA PRO A 112 2.89 -3.06 -26.87
C PRO A 112 2.15 -3.87 -25.80
N GLY A 113 1.21 -3.22 -25.10
CA GLY A 113 0.37 -3.87 -24.08
C GLY A 113 1.06 -4.16 -22.74
N SER A 114 2.31 -3.76 -22.56
CA SER A 114 3.02 -3.95 -21.28
C SER A 114 2.53 -3.02 -20.16
N ILE A 115 2.08 -1.80 -20.51
CA ILE A 115 1.51 -0.83 -19.56
C ILE A 115 0.00 -0.78 -19.73
N LYS A 116 -0.73 -1.10 -18.65
CA LYS A 116 -2.18 -0.89 -18.60
C LYS A 116 -2.50 0.59 -18.44
N ARG A 117 -3.55 1.05 -19.13
CA ARG A 117 -4.10 2.42 -19.00
C ARG A 117 -4.33 2.84 -17.55
N SER A 118 -4.93 1.97 -16.74
CA SER A 118 -5.22 2.26 -15.33
C SER A 118 -3.94 2.51 -14.53
N THR A 119 -2.89 1.74 -14.79
CA THR A 119 -1.59 1.86 -14.11
C THR A 119 -0.91 3.18 -14.46
N LEU A 120 -0.86 3.58 -15.74
CA LEU A 120 -0.28 4.86 -16.11
C LEU A 120 -1.11 6.04 -15.57
N GLN A 121 -2.44 5.92 -15.57
CA GLN A 121 -3.32 6.95 -15.01
C GLN A 121 -3.08 7.17 -13.52
N GLU A 122 -2.95 6.10 -12.73
CA GLU A 122 -2.70 6.16 -11.29
C GLU A 122 -1.35 6.84 -11.01
N ASN A 123 -0.28 6.43 -11.71
CA ASN A 123 1.05 7.04 -11.56
C ASN A 123 1.04 8.54 -11.95
N LEU A 124 0.36 8.92 -13.04
CA LEU A 124 0.20 10.32 -13.42
C LEU A 124 -0.60 11.11 -12.38
N GLN A 125 -1.63 10.50 -11.78
CA GLN A 125 -2.43 11.14 -10.75
C GLN A 125 -1.63 11.41 -9.48
N GLU A 126 -0.84 10.44 -9.01
CA GLU A 126 0.06 10.59 -7.87
C GLU A 126 1.08 11.73 -8.08
N LYS A 127 1.56 11.91 -9.32
CA LYS A 127 2.49 12.98 -9.70
C LYS A 127 1.81 14.33 -9.96
N GLY A 128 0.49 14.43 -9.86
CA GLY A 128 -0.23 15.69 -10.10
C GLY A 128 -0.54 15.99 -11.57
N PHE A 129 -0.44 15.01 -12.47
CA PHE A 129 -0.67 15.15 -13.92
C PHE A 129 -1.96 14.46 -14.43
N SER A 130 -2.92 14.21 -13.54
CA SER A 130 -4.28 13.80 -13.93
C SER A 130 -4.94 14.83 -14.86
N GLY A 131 -5.86 14.38 -15.71
CA GLY A 131 -6.64 15.27 -16.58
C GLY A 131 -7.35 16.39 -15.82
N LYS A 132 -7.79 16.14 -14.58
CA LYS A 132 -8.36 17.18 -13.69
C LYS A 132 -7.34 18.25 -13.32
N HIS A 133 -6.10 17.87 -13.01
CA HIS A 133 -5.04 18.83 -12.71
C HIS A 133 -4.70 19.65 -13.96
N MET A 134 -4.62 18.99 -15.11
CA MET A 134 -4.33 19.65 -16.39
C MET A 134 -5.41 20.64 -16.84
N ALA A 135 -6.69 20.37 -16.52
CA ALA A 135 -7.79 21.29 -16.78
C ALA A 135 -7.66 22.62 -16.01
N ILE A 136 -7.13 22.59 -14.78
CA ILE A 136 -6.89 23.81 -13.99
C ILE A 136 -5.84 24.68 -14.69
N TYR A 137 -4.75 24.07 -15.17
CA TYR A 137 -3.71 24.79 -15.90
C TYR A 137 -4.24 25.40 -17.21
N HIS A 138 -5.04 24.66 -17.97
CA HIS A 138 -5.62 25.15 -19.22
C HIS A 138 -6.61 26.30 -19.02
N ASN A 139 -7.48 26.21 -18.01
CA ASN A 139 -8.48 27.25 -17.73
C ASN A 139 -7.87 28.55 -17.17
N SER A 140 -6.74 28.45 -16.44
CA SER A 140 -6.04 29.63 -15.94
C SER A 140 -5.45 30.51 -17.05
N GLY A 141 -5.11 29.94 -18.21
CA GLY A 141 -4.65 30.68 -19.39
C GLY A 141 -5.78 31.35 -20.19
N GLN A 142 -6.99 30.78 -20.18
CA GLN A 142 -8.14 31.32 -20.92
C GLN A 142 -8.85 32.50 -20.22
N LEU A 143 -8.69 32.65 -18.91
CA LEU A 143 -9.25 33.79 -18.15
C LEU A 143 -8.52 35.11 -18.43
N ALA A 144 -7.31 35.08 -19.01
CA ALA A 144 -6.54 36.28 -19.35
C ALA A 144 -6.88 36.89 -20.73
N THR A 145 -7.72 36.22 -21.55
CA THR A 145 -7.97 36.60 -22.95
C THR A 145 -9.44 36.98 -23.24
N ARG A 146 -10.19 37.42 -22.23
CA ARG A 146 -11.45 38.15 -22.44
C ARG A 146 -11.26 39.60 -22.00
N ARG A 147 -10.88 40.44 -22.96
CA ARG A 147 -11.08 41.88 -22.94
C ARG A 147 -12.07 42.24 -24.04
#